data_AF-A0A2V6VGQ6-F1
#
_entry.id   AF-A0A2V6VGQ6-F1
#
_cell.length_a   1.000
_cell.length_b   1.000
_cell.length_c   1.000
_cell.angle_alpha   90.00
_cell.angle_beta   90.00
_cell.angle_gamma   90.00
#
_symmetry.space_group_name_H-M   'P 1'
#
loop_
_entity.id
_entity.type
_entity.pdbx_description
1 polymer ?
#
loop_
_entity_poly.entity_id
_entity_poly.type
_entity_poly.pdbx_seq_one_letter_code
_entity_poly.pdbx_strand_id
1 'polypeptide(L)'
;MIDGAGPWGTGPYQLVEGVSAPAKRSGRVILEANANYWDKSRSPRVKRIVFDNTLSLKDALELVKSGEGRVDVITDLSPVETLRVAQSASATVVKSRGSLQTVFGQFNMLKTGSPWRDVRLRQALNYAINRSDMIEYGARGNGVVIPALIPARGFGHDPQLAPYPFDPGKAKDLLRQAGHPDGLAVSLIASEEMEAQATVISKMLEQIGLKVELRILDPVTYNKKTLLSGLDQPAEKQTWDIALTAYLDPLNFPAYLLYQGYALDGPNDWVVEQPALRQLYEQVLGTVDRDKQRVIYQQMERHTRDQAYFLFLYNPVQLYAVNKDVQFVPYVSNLNFLESSVTDRHWSVRKGAVKK
;
A
#
# COMPACT_ATOMS: atom_id res chain seq x y z
N MET A 1 6.50 18.90 -18.30
CA MET A 1 5.61 17.72 -18.33
C MET A 1 5.58 17.20 -19.76
N ILE A 2 5.49 15.89 -19.96
CA ILE A 2 5.39 15.28 -21.29
C ILE A 2 3.93 15.40 -21.75
N ASP A 3 3.65 16.36 -22.63
CA ASP A 3 2.31 16.67 -23.16
C ASP A 3 2.05 16.05 -24.54
N GLY A 4 3.00 15.28 -25.07
CA GLY A 4 2.88 14.52 -26.31
C GLY A 4 4.05 13.57 -26.54
N ALA A 5 3.98 12.81 -27.63
CA ALA A 5 5.04 11.88 -28.03
C ALA A 5 6.38 12.58 -28.28
N GLY A 6 7.48 11.91 -27.96
CA GLY A 6 8.83 12.43 -28.16
C GLY A 6 9.88 11.80 -27.26
N PRO A 7 11.18 12.05 -27.55
CA PRO A 7 12.31 11.50 -26.80
C PRO A 7 12.60 12.31 -25.54
N TRP A 8 11.62 12.43 -24.65
CA TRP A 8 11.67 13.31 -23.47
C TRP A 8 12.51 12.77 -22.29
N GLY A 9 13.14 11.61 -22.45
CA GLY A 9 13.92 10.97 -21.42
C GLY A 9 14.98 10.02 -21.97
N THR A 10 15.89 9.59 -21.10
CA THR A 10 17.00 8.69 -21.41
C THR A 10 16.67 7.21 -21.15
N GLY A 11 15.39 6.93 -20.87
CA GLY A 11 14.91 5.61 -20.48
C GLY A 11 14.93 4.57 -21.62
N PRO A 12 14.71 3.29 -21.27
CA PRO A 12 14.71 2.18 -22.23
C PRO A 12 13.53 2.19 -23.20
N TYR A 13 12.49 2.98 -22.92
CA TYR A 13 11.32 3.15 -23.79
C TYR A 13 11.04 4.63 -24.04
N GLN A 14 10.56 4.94 -25.24
CA GLN A 14 10.15 6.28 -25.67
C GLN A 14 8.65 6.34 -25.88
N LEU A 15 8.02 7.43 -25.46
CA LEU A 15 6.60 7.69 -25.73
C LEU A 15 6.43 8.06 -27.20
N VAL A 16 5.68 7.25 -27.95
CA VAL A 16 5.42 7.45 -29.38
C VAL A 16 3.96 7.83 -29.66
N GLU A 17 3.04 7.56 -28.74
CA GLU A 17 1.63 7.95 -28.87
C GLU A 17 1.00 8.20 -27.49
N GLY A 18 0.12 9.20 -27.43
CA GLY A 18 -0.72 9.48 -26.27
C GLY A 18 -0.12 10.46 -25.29
N VAL A 19 -0.90 10.75 -24.25
CA VAL A 19 -0.53 11.63 -23.14
C VAL A 19 -0.76 10.87 -21.84
N SER A 20 0.18 10.97 -20.91
CA SER A 20 0.06 10.41 -19.57
C SER A 20 0.54 11.44 -18.54
N ALA A 21 -0.31 12.42 -18.26
CA ALA A 21 -0.10 13.45 -17.24
C ALA A 21 -1.20 13.36 -16.16
N PRO A 22 -0.96 13.85 -14.93
CA PRO A 22 -1.94 13.77 -13.83
C PRO A 22 -3.32 14.33 -14.18
N ALA A 23 -3.38 15.42 -14.95
CA ALA A 23 -4.64 16.06 -15.35
C ALA A 23 -5.22 15.53 -16.66
N LYS A 24 -4.47 14.74 -17.43
CA LYS A 24 -4.87 14.29 -18.78
C LYS A 24 -4.20 12.98 -19.14
N ARG A 25 -5.01 11.96 -19.40
CA ARG A 25 -4.55 10.65 -19.87
C ARG A 25 -5.31 10.26 -21.14
N SER A 26 -4.58 9.85 -22.17
CA SER A 26 -5.16 9.35 -23.43
C SER A 26 -5.73 7.94 -23.26
N GLY A 27 -6.73 7.60 -24.07
CA GLY A 27 -7.29 6.24 -24.13
C GLY A 27 -6.23 5.18 -24.47
N ARG A 28 -5.23 5.54 -25.28
CA ARG A 28 -4.02 4.72 -25.50
C ARG A 28 -2.76 5.52 -25.24
N VAL A 29 -1.78 4.85 -24.64
CA VAL A 29 -0.42 5.35 -24.48
C VAL A 29 0.53 4.26 -25.01
N ILE A 30 1.33 4.59 -26.02
CA ILE A 30 2.22 3.63 -26.66
C ILE A 30 3.66 4.04 -26.40
N LEU A 31 4.44 3.07 -25.89
CA LEU A 31 5.88 3.19 -25.74
C LEU A 31 6.59 2.24 -26.70
N GLU A 32 7.69 2.69 -27.29
CA GLU A 32 8.58 1.84 -28.12
C GLU A 32 9.98 1.75 -27.53
N ALA A 33 10.64 0.62 -27.78
CA ALA A 33 12.00 0.38 -27.31
C ALA A 33 12.95 1.45 -27.86
N ASN A 34 13.70 2.09 -26.96
CA ASN A 34 14.72 3.07 -27.32
C ASN A 34 15.97 2.36 -27.85
N ALA A 35 16.15 2.34 -29.18
CA ALA A 35 17.33 1.75 -29.81
C ALA A 35 18.65 2.41 -29.32
N ASN A 36 18.59 3.66 -28.90
CA ASN A 36 19.71 4.45 -28.39
C ASN A 36 19.83 4.41 -26.87
N TYR A 37 19.17 3.47 -26.18
CA TYR A 37 19.30 3.32 -24.73
C TYR A 37 20.78 3.11 -24.35
N TRP A 38 21.26 3.88 -23.38
CA TRP A 38 22.68 3.99 -23.06
C TRP A 38 23.22 2.74 -22.34
N ASP A 39 22.41 2.10 -21.50
CA ASP A 39 22.78 0.87 -20.80
C ASP A 39 22.49 -0.35 -21.68
N LYS A 40 23.47 -0.72 -22.50
CA LYS A 40 23.36 -1.87 -23.41
C LYS A 40 23.23 -3.20 -22.67
N SER A 41 23.69 -3.29 -21.42
CA SER A 41 23.56 -4.51 -20.61
C SER A 41 22.11 -4.82 -20.21
N ARG A 42 21.25 -3.80 -20.24
CA ARG A 42 19.83 -3.89 -19.89
C ARG A 42 18.94 -3.42 -21.04
N SER A 43 19.15 -3.95 -22.24
CA SER A 43 18.36 -3.57 -23.41
C SER A 43 16.89 -4.06 -23.30
N PRO A 44 15.90 -3.28 -23.81
CA PRO A 44 14.49 -3.69 -23.87
C PRO A 44 14.29 -5.06 -24.53
N ARG A 45 13.54 -5.94 -23.87
CA ARG A 45 13.23 -7.28 -24.40
C ARG A 45 11.92 -7.34 -25.20
N VAL A 46 11.07 -6.33 -25.05
CA VAL A 46 9.86 -6.12 -25.87
C VAL A 46 9.98 -4.84 -26.68
N LYS A 47 9.52 -4.86 -27.94
CA LYS A 47 9.64 -3.72 -28.87
C LYS A 47 8.65 -2.60 -28.59
N ARG A 48 7.46 -2.93 -28.10
CA ARG A 48 6.35 -1.99 -27.92
C ARG A 48 5.54 -2.38 -26.69
N ILE A 49 5.12 -1.38 -25.93
CA ILE A 49 4.21 -1.50 -24.79
C ILE A 49 3.01 -0.61 -25.09
N VAL A 50 1.81 -1.14 -24.88
CA VAL A 50 0.56 -0.40 -25.07
C VAL A 50 -0.20 -0.41 -23.76
N PHE A 51 -0.44 0.77 -23.20
CA PHE A 51 -1.41 0.94 -22.12
C PHE A 51 -2.75 1.29 -22.76
N ASP A 52 -3.73 0.39 -22.64
CA ASP A 52 -5.09 0.61 -23.12
C ASP A 52 -6.00 1.02 -21.95
N ASN A 53 -6.15 2.34 -21.78
CA ASN A 53 -7.00 2.95 -20.76
C ASN A 53 -8.47 3.01 -21.20
N THR A 54 -8.83 2.46 -22.36
CA THR A 54 -10.24 2.41 -22.81
C THR A 54 -11.00 1.22 -22.24
N LEU A 55 -10.29 0.24 -21.67
CA LEU A 55 -10.88 -0.95 -21.09
C LEU A 55 -11.24 -0.72 -19.62
N SER A 56 -12.43 -1.16 -19.22
CA SER A 56 -12.73 -1.34 -17.80
C SER A 56 -11.92 -2.51 -17.23
N LEU A 57 -11.67 -2.52 -15.91
CA LEU A 57 -10.98 -3.65 -15.25
C LEU A 57 -11.70 -4.98 -15.53
N LYS A 58 -13.04 -4.96 -15.50
CA LYS A 58 -13.88 -6.13 -15.79
C LYS A 58 -13.64 -6.68 -17.21
N ASP A 59 -13.63 -5.80 -18.22
CA ASP A 59 -13.41 -6.21 -19.61
C ASP A 59 -11.99 -6.70 -19.83
N ALA A 60 -11.00 -6.00 -19.25
CA ALA A 60 -9.61 -6.41 -19.30
C ALA A 60 -9.41 -7.81 -18.70
N LEU A 61 -10.07 -8.11 -17.57
CA LEU A 61 -10.02 -9.42 -16.93
C LEU A 61 -10.61 -10.53 -17.78
N GLU A 62 -11.74 -10.30 -18.45
CA GLU A 62 -12.27 -11.32 -19.36
C GLU A 62 -11.36 -11.52 -20.57
N LEU A 63 -10.74 -10.45 -21.09
CA LEU A 63 -9.79 -10.56 -22.21
C LEU A 63 -8.52 -11.34 -21.84
N VAL A 64 -7.86 -11.03 -20.72
CA VAL A 64 -6.63 -11.75 -20.31
C VAL A 64 -6.92 -13.22 -20.01
N LYS A 65 -8.12 -13.54 -19.51
CA LYS A 65 -8.54 -14.91 -19.16
C LYS A 65 -8.97 -15.73 -20.37
N SER A 66 -9.54 -15.10 -21.39
CA SER A 66 -10.15 -15.78 -22.54
C SER A 66 -9.17 -16.04 -23.69
N GLY A 67 -8.00 -15.39 -23.71
CA GLY A 67 -7.01 -15.65 -24.76
C GLY A 67 -5.81 -14.71 -24.73
N GLU A 68 -5.11 -14.67 -25.87
CA GLU A 68 -3.97 -13.80 -26.13
C GLU A 68 -4.37 -12.66 -27.08
N GLY A 69 -3.50 -11.65 -27.24
CA GLY A 69 -3.62 -10.67 -28.33
C GLY A 69 -4.26 -9.33 -27.95
N ARG A 70 -4.94 -9.25 -26.80
CA ARG A 70 -5.61 -8.01 -26.36
C ARG A 70 -5.11 -7.46 -25.04
N VAL A 71 -4.92 -8.31 -24.03
CA VAL A 71 -4.44 -7.92 -22.70
C VAL A 71 -3.43 -8.94 -22.23
N ASP A 72 -2.23 -8.45 -21.91
CA ASP A 72 -1.09 -9.28 -21.50
C ASP A 72 -0.82 -9.16 -20.00
N VAL A 73 -1.02 -7.97 -19.42
CA VAL A 73 -0.83 -7.67 -18.01
C VAL A 73 -1.96 -6.77 -17.53
N ILE A 74 -2.54 -7.11 -16.38
CA ILE A 74 -3.46 -6.27 -15.61
C ILE A 74 -2.79 -5.95 -14.29
N THR A 75 -2.77 -4.67 -13.95
CA THR A 75 -2.27 -4.15 -12.67
C THR A 75 -3.43 -4.00 -11.69
N ASP A 76 -3.10 -3.91 -10.40
CA ASP A 76 -4.09 -3.63 -9.34
C ASP A 76 -5.22 -4.66 -9.27
N LEU A 77 -4.88 -5.93 -9.53
CA LEU A 77 -5.81 -7.04 -9.42
C LEU A 77 -6.34 -7.11 -7.99
N SER A 78 -7.66 -7.12 -7.80
CA SER A 78 -8.20 -7.26 -6.45
C SER A 78 -7.92 -8.66 -5.89
N PRO A 79 -7.83 -8.80 -4.56
CA PRO A 79 -7.65 -10.11 -3.93
C PRO A 79 -8.71 -11.16 -4.35
N VAL A 80 -9.96 -10.74 -4.58
CA VAL A 80 -11.06 -11.63 -5.00
C VAL A 80 -10.84 -12.15 -6.43
N GLU A 81 -10.36 -11.31 -7.33
CA GLU A 81 -10.15 -11.68 -8.73
C GLU A 81 -9.00 -12.67 -8.92
N THR A 82 -8.07 -12.75 -7.96
CA THR A 82 -6.99 -13.75 -8.00
C THR A 82 -7.51 -15.17 -8.12
N LEU A 83 -8.63 -15.50 -7.45
CA LEU A 83 -9.26 -16.82 -7.52
C LEU A 83 -9.77 -17.13 -8.92
N ARG A 84 -10.35 -16.13 -9.60
CA ARG A 84 -10.87 -16.26 -10.98
C ARG A 84 -9.74 -16.37 -11.99
N VAL A 85 -8.65 -15.63 -11.80
CA VAL A 85 -7.47 -15.68 -12.68
C VAL A 85 -6.72 -17.00 -12.50
N ALA A 86 -6.61 -17.53 -11.28
CA ALA A 86 -5.92 -18.80 -11.01
C ALA A 86 -6.56 -20.00 -11.72
N GLN A 87 -7.85 -19.92 -12.07
CA GLN A 87 -8.57 -20.96 -12.83
C GLN A 87 -8.43 -20.80 -14.35
N SER A 88 -7.79 -19.75 -14.85
CA SER A 88 -7.69 -19.48 -16.28
C SER A 88 -6.69 -20.42 -16.99
N ALA A 89 -7.07 -20.85 -18.19
CA ALA A 89 -6.16 -21.53 -19.10
C ALA A 89 -5.07 -20.59 -19.66
N SER A 90 -5.38 -19.29 -19.82
CA SER A 90 -4.54 -18.31 -20.52
C SER A 90 -3.75 -17.38 -19.60
N ALA A 91 -4.22 -17.14 -18.38
CA ALA A 91 -3.59 -16.22 -17.43
C ALA A 91 -3.14 -16.89 -16.14
N THR A 92 -2.20 -16.27 -15.44
CA THR A 92 -1.73 -16.64 -14.11
C THR A 92 -1.68 -15.41 -13.20
N VAL A 93 -1.72 -15.64 -11.89
CA VAL A 93 -1.52 -14.59 -10.90
C VAL A 93 -0.02 -14.45 -10.63
N VAL A 94 0.52 -13.25 -10.86
CA VAL A 94 1.87 -12.89 -10.41
C VAL A 94 1.74 -12.07 -9.13
N LYS A 95 2.46 -12.47 -8.09
CA LYS A 95 2.46 -11.82 -6.78
C LYS A 95 3.81 -11.16 -6.52
N SER A 96 3.82 -9.84 -6.33
CA SER A 96 5.02 -9.11 -5.90
C SER A 96 4.98 -8.89 -4.39
N ARG A 97 5.78 -9.69 -3.69
CA ARG A 97 5.99 -9.55 -2.24
C ARG A 97 7.09 -8.51 -2.03
N GLY A 98 6.76 -7.42 -1.35
CA GLY A 98 7.66 -6.28 -1.18
C GLY A 98 7.21 -5.05 -1.95
N SER A 99 5.89 -4.81 -2.00
CA SER A 99 5.38 -3.48 -2.30
C SER A 99 5.92 -2.50 -1.24
N LEU A 100 6.05 -1.23 -1.62
CA LEU A 100 6.34 -0.16 -0.67
C LEU A 100 5.06 0.44 -0.08
N GLN A 101 3.99 -0.35 -0.07
CA GLN A 101 2.73 0.04 0.52
C GLN A 101 2.61 -0.51 1.94
N THR A 102 2.06 0.25 2.87
CA THR A 102 1.77 -0.21 4.22
C THR A 102 0.34 0.16 4.56
N VAL A 103 -0.43 -0.81 5.05
CA VAL A 103 -1.79 -0.61 5.56
C VAL A 103 -1.74 -0.59 7.08
N PHE A 104 -2.37 0.40 7.69
CA PHE A 104 -2.37 0.63 9.14
C PHE A 104 -3.61 1.42 9.55
N GLY A 105 -3.91 1.43 10.86
CA GLY A 105 -4.92 2.31 11.43
C GLY A 105 -4.28 3.52 12.12
N GLN A 106 -4.81 4.70 11.85
CA GLN A 106 -4.49 5.92 12.59
C GLN A 106 -5.38 5.99 13.82
N PHE A 107 -4.80 6.37 14.96
CA PHE A 107 -5.56 6.74 16.15
C PHE A 107 -5.75 8.25 16.18
N ASN A 108 -6.97 8.72 16.36
CA ASN A 108 -7.20 10.16 16.52
C ASN A 108 -6.82 10.61 17.93
N MET A 109 -5.54 10.92 18.16
CA MET A 109 -5.07 11.40 19.46
C MET A 109 -5.33 12.90 19.67
N LEU A 110 -5.58 13.63 18.58
CA LEU A 110 -5.83 15.08 18.60
C LEU A 110 -7.26 15.42 19.06
N LYS A 111 -8.23 14.54 18.79
CA LYS A 111 -9.63 14.66 19.26
C LYS A 111 -9.70 15.09 20.73
N THR A 112 -10.59 16.04 21.02
CA THR A 112 -10.80 16.54 22.39
C THR A 112 -11.23 15.39 23.30
N GLY A 113 -10.51 15.20 24.41
CA GLY A 113 -10.78 14.09 25.34
C GLY A 113 -10.49 12.71 24.77
N SER A 114 -9.66 12.62 23.72
CA SER A 114 -9.34 11.33 23.09
C SER A 114 -8.75 10.33 24.09
N PRO A 115 -9.37 9.15 24.27
CA PRO A 115 -8.80 8.09 25.10
C PRO A 115 -7.49 7.57 24.51
N TRP A 116 -7.31 7.71 23.19
CA TRP A 116 -6.15 7.23 22.46
C TRP A 116 -4.86 7.99 22.76
N ARG A 117 -4.87 9.00 23.64
CA ARG A 117 -3.63 9.56 24.20
C ARG A 117 -2.95 8.59 25.17
N ASP A 118 -3.72 7.71 25.82
CA ASP A 118 -3.17 6.63 26.64
C ASP A 118 -2.57 5.51 25.77
N VAL A 119 -1.25 5.32 25.89
CA VAL A 119 -0.52 4.29 25.15
C VAL A 119 -1.02 2.88 25.41
N ARG A 120 -1.54 2.61 26.61
CA ARG A 120 -2.04 1.28 27.00
C ARG A 120 -3.23 0.86 26.16
N LEU A 121 -4.11 1.79 25.79
CA LEU A 121 -5.24 1.51 24.90
C LEU A 121 -4.76 1.17 23.49
N ARG A 122 -3.82 1.94 22.93
CA ARG A 122 -3.25 1.66 21.60
C ARG A 122 -2.49 0.34 21.55
N GLN A 123 -1.75 0.02 22.61
CA GLN A 123 -1.11 -1.28 22.79
C GLN A 123 -2.13 -2.41 22.88
N ALA A 124 -3.21 -2.23 23.66
CA ALA A 124 -4.28 -3.22 23.80
C ALA A 124 -4.85 -3.62 22.43
N LEU A 125 -5.14 -2.64 21.57
CA LEU A 125 -5.62 -2.89 20.22
C LEU A 125 -4.58 -3.63 19.35
N ASN A 126 -3.29 -3.28 19.45
CA ASN A 126 -2.25 -3.99 18.72
C ASN A 126 -2.07 -5.46 19.15
N TYR A 127 -2.35 -5.80 20.42
CA TYR A 127 -2.42 -7.19 20.91
C TYR A 127 -3.73 -7.89 20.51
N ALA A 128 -4.81 -7.15 20.28
CA ALA A 128 -6.11 -7.70 19.91
C ALA A 128 -6.22 -8.13 18.44
N ILE A 129 -5.37 -7.60 17.55
CA ILE A 129 -5.43 -7.94 16.13
C ILE A 129 -4.62 -9.21 15.84
N ASN A 130 -5.32 -10.29 15.48
CA ASN A 130 -4.68 -11.41 14.80
C ASN A 130 -4.40 -11.01 13.34
N ARG A 131 -3.16 -10.57 13.08
CA ARG A 131 -2.76 -10.07 11.76
C ARG A 131 -2.83 -11.13 10.67
N SER A 132 -2.58 -12.39 11.01
CA SER A 132 -2.67 -13.51 10.06
C SER A 132 -4.11 -13.72 9.60
N ASP A 133 -5.06 -13.77 10.55
CA ASP A 133 -6.49 -13.88 10.23
C ASP A 133 -7.00 -12.63 9.52
N MET A 134 -6.52 -11.44 9.89
CA MET A 134 -6.89 -10.20 9.20
C MET A 134 -6.37 -10.20 7.75
N ILE A 135 -5.17 -10.70 7.49
CA ILE A 135 -4.67 -10.88 6.12
C ILE A 135 -5.50 -11.93 5.37
N GLU A 136 -5.83 -13.06 6.00
CA GLU A 136 -6.61 -14.12 5.38
C GLU A 136 -8.03 -13.67 5.03
N TYR A 137 -8.76 -13.09 5.98
CA TYR A 137 -10.17 -12.74 5.81
C TYR A 137 -10.39 -11.30 5.34
N GLY A 138 -9.45 -10.39 5.54
CA GLY A 138 -9.52 -9.00 5.08
C GLY A 138 -8.83 -8.81 3.73
N ALA A 139 -7.61 -9.33 3.58
CA ALA A 139 -6.80 -9.20 2.37
C ALA A 139 -6.77 -10.46 1.47
N ARG A 140 -7.55 -11.51 1.79
CA ARG A 140 -7.62 -12.80 1.07
C ARG A 140 -6.24 -13.45 0.89
N GLY A 141 -5.41 -13.41 1.93
CA GLY A 141 -4.07 -14.00 1.94
C GLY A 141 -3.02 -13.18 1.18
N ASN A 142 -3.34 -11.95 0.73
CA ASN A 142 -2.44 -11.11 -0.07
C ASN A 142 -1.78 -9.99 0.76
N GLY A 143 -1.16 -10.39 1.87
CA GLY A 143 -0.44 -9.49 2.75
C GLY A 143 0.72 -10.18 3.44
N VAL A 144 1.63 -9.37 3.98
CA VAL A 144 2.74 -9.82 4.83
C VAL A 144 2.65 -9.05 6.14
N VAL A 145 2.75 -9.76 7.26
CA VAL A 145 2.78 -9.13 8.58
C VAL A 145 4.01 -8.24 8.69
N ILE A 146 3.83 -7.02 9.21
CA ILE A 146 4.91 -6.08 9.48
C ILE A 146 4.88 -5.66 10.95
N PRO A 147 6.03 -5.32 11.54
CA PRO A 147 6.09 -4.98 12.96
C PRO A 147 5.64 -3.55 13.27
N ALA A 148 5.85 -2.63 12.33
CA ALA A 148 5.49 -1.23 12.44
C ALA A 148 5.04 -0.69 11.07
N LEU A 149 5.73 0.28 10.48
CA LEU A 149 5.31 0.96 9.25
C LEU A 149 6.21 0.69 8.03
N ILE A 150 7.49 0.42 8.23
CA ILE A 150 8.44 0.21 7.14
C ILE A 150 8.31 -1.24 6.63
N PRO A 151 7.92 -1.45 5.35
CA PRO A 151 7.81 -2.79 4.78
C PRO A 151 9.18 -3.44 4.64
N ALA A 152 9.23 -4.77 4.50
CA ALA A 152 10.50 -5.52 4.51
C ALA A 152 11.51 -5.11 3.43
N ARG A 153 11.05 -4.56 2.30
CA ARG A 153 11.91 -4.03 1.22
C ARG A 153 12.18 -2.52 1.32
N GLY A 154 11.57 -1.84 2.28
CA GLY A 154 11.76 -0.41 2.54
C GLY A 154 13.13 -0.13 3.17
N PHE A 155 13.73 0.99 2.78
CA PHE A 155 14.96 1.44 3.42
C PHE A 155 14.71 1.79 4.90
N GLY A 156 15.54 1.24 5.80
CA GLY A 156 15.37 1.44 7.24
C GLY A 156 14.63 0.31 7.96
N HIS A 157 14.15 -0.71 7.23
CA HIS A 157 13.50 -1.87 7.84
C HIS A 157 14.40 -2.54 8.89
N ASP A 158 13.78 -2.93 10.01
CA ASP A 158 14.43 -3.65 11.09
C ASP A 158 14.03 -5.14 11.06
N PRO A 159 14.92 -6.04 10.59
CA PRO A 159 14.60 -7.47 10.52
C PRO A 159 14.53 -8.14 11.90
N GLN A 160 15.00 -7.49 12.96
CA GLN A 160 14.95 -8.01 14.33
C GLN A 160 13.72 -7.51 15.10
N LEU A 161 12.97 -6.56 14.55
CA LEU A 161 11.77 -6.05 15.19
C LEU A 161 10.60 -7.02 15.01
N ALA A 162 10.17 -7.65 16.09
CA ALA A 162 9.03 -8.56 16.07
C ALA A 162 7.71 -7.78 16.08
N PRO A 163 6.68 -8.20 15.34
CA PRO A 163 5.33 -7.66 15.48
C PRO A 163 4.76 -7.80 16.90
N TYR A 164 3.68 -7.08 17.20
CA TYR A 164 2.88 -7.38 18.39
C TYR A 164 2.32 -8.81 18.27
N PRO A 165 2.49 -9.67 19.29
CA PRO A 165 1.85 -10.98 19.29
C PRO A 165 0.33 -10.81 19.45
N PHE A 166 -0.43 -11.75 18.91
CA PHE A 166 -1.87 -11.82 19.15
C PHE A 166 -2.11 -12.37 20.56
N ASP A 167 -2.63 -11.52 21.44
CA ASP A 167 -2.91 -11.84 22.84
C ASP A 167 -4.14 -11.07 23.33
N PRO A 168 -5.36 -11.59 23.10
CA PRO A 168 -6.59 -10.98 23.58
C PRO A 168 -6.67 -10.85 25.11
N GLY A 169 -5.96 -11.71 25.86
CA GLY A 169 -5.91 -11.65 27.32
C GLY A 169 -5.17 -10.40 27.78
N LYS A 170 -3.96 -10.19 27.25
CA LYS A 170 -3.17 -8.99 27.50
C LYS A 170 -3.88 -7.72 27.02
N ALA A 171 -4.60 -7.79 25.89
CA ALA A 171 -5.42 -6.68 25.44
C ALA A 171 -6.49 -6.28 26.47
N LYS A 172 -7.25 -7.24 27.00
CA LYS A 172 -8.26 -7.00 28.04
C LYS A 172 -7.65 -6.47 29.35
N ASP A 173 -6.49 -6.98 29.73
CA ASP A 173 -5.79 -6.50 30.93
C ASP A 173 -5.31 -5.05 30.78
N LEU A 174 -4.80 -4.67 29.61
CA LEU A 174 -4.42 -3.28 29.30
C LEU A 174 -5.65 -2.35 29.29
N LEU A 175 -6.79 -2.78 28.74
CA LEU A 175 -8.04 -2.03 28.82
C LEU A 175 -8.46 -1.80 30.28
N ARG A 176 -8.40 -2.84 31.13
CA ARG A 176 -8.70 -2.72 32.57
C ARG A 176 -7.76 -1.75 33.28
N GLN A 177 -6.45 -1.86 33.03
CA GLN A 177 -5.45 -0.95 33.62
C GLN A 177 -5.63 0.50 33.18
N ALA A 178 -6.15 0.71 31.97
CA ALA A 178 -6.52 2.03 31.45
C ALA A 178 -7.88 2.54 31.98
N GLY A 179 -8.56 1.80 32.87
CA GLY A 179 -9.84 2.21 33.46
C GLY A 179 -11.07 1.80 32.65
N HIS A 180 -10.93 0.89 31.68
CA HIS A 180 -12.01 0.43 30.80
C HIS A 180 -12.24 -1.10 30.90
N PRO A 181 -12.56 -1.65 32.09
CA PRO A 181 -12.78 -3.09 32.29
C PRO A 181 -13.89 -3.67 31.39
N ASP A 182 -14.92 -2.87 31.12
CA ASP A 182 -16.09 -3.24 30.31
C ASP A 182 -15.97 -2.76 28.85
N GLY A 183 -14.77 -2.34 28.44
CA GLY A 183 -14.50 -1.73 27.14
C GLY A 183 -14.96 -0.27 27.04
N LEU A 184 -14.90 0.25 25.81
CA LEU A 184 -15.37 1.59 25.45
C LEU A 184 -16.01 1.56 24.07
N ALA A 185 -16.79 2.60 23.75
CA ALA A 185 -17.27 2.82 22.39
C ALA A 185 -16.12 3.30 21.50
N VAL A 186 -16.03 2.76 20.28
CA VAL A 186 -14.98 3.08 19.31
C VAL A 186 -15.60 3.32 17.94
N SER A 187 -15.43 4.52 17.40
CA SER A 187 -15.81 4.82 16.02
C SER A 187 -14.67 4.46 15.06
N LEU A 188 -14.85 3.39 14.29
CA LEU A 188 -13.91 2.93 13.27
C LEU A 188 -14.41 3.38 11.89
N ILE A 189 -13.60 4.16 11.17
CA ILE A 189 -13.90 4.58 9.80
C ILE A 189 -12.95 3.93 8.79
N ALA A 190 -13.47 3.66 7.60
CA ALA A 190 -12.69 3.21 6.45
C ALA A 190 -13.33 3.70 5.15
N SER A 191 -12.51 3.87 4.11
CA SER A 191 -13.02 4.00 2.73
C SER A 191 -13.64 2.67 2.28
N GLU A 192 -14.57 2.71 1.31
CA GLU A 192 -15.15 1.53 0.66
C GLU A 192 -14.09 0.51 0.19
N GLU A 193 -12.93 1.00 -0.26
CA GLU A 193 -11.79 0.17 -0.70
C GLU A 193 -11.21 -0.73 0.42
N MET A 194 -11.49 -0.42 1.70
CA MET A 194 -10.98 -1.14 2.86
C MET A 194 -12.09 -1.80 3.71
N GLU A 195 -13.32 -1.90 3.18
CA GLU A 195 -14.47 -2.44 3.91
C GLU A 195 -14.21 -3.85 4.48
N ALA A 196 -13.60 -4.74 3.69
CA ALA A 196 -13.32 -6.11 4.11
C ALA A 196 -12.36 -6.14 5.33
N GLN A 197 -11.30 -5.34 5.29
CA GLN A 197 -10.33 -5.20 6.36
C GLN A 197 -10.98 -4.59 7.61
N ALA A 198 -11.75 -3.52 7.44
CA ALA A 198 -12.41 -2.82 8.53
C ALA A 198 -13.45 -3.70 9.24
N THR A 199 -14.19 -4.52 8.49
CA THR A 199 -15.16 -5.48 9.04
C THR A 199 -14.47 -6.53 9.91
N VAL A 200 -13.37 -7.12 9.44
CA VAL A 200 -12.61 -8.12 10.20
C VAL A 200 -11.99 -7.51 11.45
N ILE A 201 -11.38 -6.33 11.32
CA ILE A 201 -10.80 -5.60 12.45
C ILE A 201 -11.87 -5.27 13.49
N SER A 202 -13.04 -4.78 13.06
CA SER A 202 -14.18 -4.51 13.95
C SER A 202 -14.53 -5.75 14.80
N LYS A 203 -14.63 -6.93 14.18
CA LYS A 203 -14.92 -8.18 14.90
C LYS A 203 -13.82 -8.59 15.88
N MET A 204 -12.56 -8.40 15.55
CA MET A 204 -11.45 -8.66 16.49
C MET A 204 -11.49 -7.71 17.70
N LEU A 205 -11.85 -6.44 17.47
CA LEU A 205 -12.00 -5.46 18.55
C LEU A 205 -13.22 -5.74 19.44
N GLU A 206 -14.34 -6.19 18.86
CA GLU A 206 -15.52 -6.63 19.62
C GLU A 206 -15.19 -7.81 20.58
N GLN A 207 -14.31 -8.75 20.18
CA GLN A 207 -13.91 -9.90 21.01
C GLN A 207 -13.20 -9.53 22.32
N ILE A 208 -12.57 -8.36 22.36
CA ILE A 208 -11.94 -7.83 23.59
C ILE A 208 -12.88 -6.94 24.41
N GLY A 209 -14.16 -6.81 24.01
CA GLY A 209 -15.20 -6.10 24.75
C GLY A 209 -15.44 -4.67 24.27
N LEU A 210 -14.83 -4.22 23.17
CA LEU A 210 -15.08 -2.88 22.61
C LEU A 210 -16.42 -2.84 21.89
N LYS A 211 -17.12 -1.71 21.99
CA LYS A 211 -18.36 -1.46 21.24
C LYS A 211 -18.01 -0.68 19.98
N VAL A 212 -17.79 -1.39 18.88
CA VAL A 212 -17.32 -0.78 17.63
C VAL A 212 -18.49 -0.28 16.79
N GLU A 213 -18.47 1.02 16.47
CA GLU A 213 -19.31 1.61 15.44
C GLU A 213 -18.49 1.73 14.15
N LEU A 214 -18.64 0.76 13.25
CA LEU A 214 -17.98 0.75 11.95
C LEU A 214 -18.76 1.63 10.95
N ARG A 215 -18.07 2.57 10.30
CA ARG A 215 -18.62 3.39 9.22
C ARG A 215 -17.75 3.28 7.97
N ILE A 216 -18.35 2.77 6.91
CA ILE A 216 -17.74 2.76 5.57
C ILE A 216 -18.17 4.05 4.85
N LEU A 217 -17.20 4.77 4.30
CA LEU A 217 -17.40 6.08 3.69
C LEU A 217 -16.95 6.05 2.23
N ASP A 218 -17.61 6.82 1.38
CA ASP A 218 -17.10 7.09 0.04
C ASP A 218 -15.72 7.79 0.12
N PRO A 219 -14.83 7.63 -0.88
CA PRO A 219 -13.47 8.16 -0.82
C PRO A 219 -13.39 9.68 -0.60
N VAL A 220 -14.36 10.47 -1.10
CA VAL A 220 -14.36 11.93 -0.95
C VAL A 220 -14.71 12.30 0.48
N THR A 221 -15.73 11.69 1.06
CA THR A 221 -16.13 11.91 2.46
C THR A 221 -15.05 11.41 3.43
N TYR A 222 -14.45 10.25 3.16
CA TYR A 222 -13.33 9.72 3.96
C TYR A 222 -12.16 10.72 4.00
N ASN A 223 -11.74 11.21 2.83
CA ASN A 223 -10.62 12.16 2.74
C ASN A 223 -10.94 13.49 3.41
N LYS A 224 -12.18 14.01 3.30
CA LYS A 224 -12.61 15.20 4.03
C LYS A 224 -12.53 15.06 5.55
N LYS A 225 -12.65 13.85 6.09
CA LYS A 225 -12.55 13.59 7.54
C LYS A 225 -11.14 13.31 8.03
N THR A 226 -10.24 12.96 7.12
CA THR A 226 -8.85 12.59 7.40
C THR A 226 -7.91 13.61 6.76
N LEU A 227 -7.31 13.30 5.61
CA LEU A 227 -6.28 14.10 4.92
C LEU A 227 -6.67 15.57 4.71
N LEU A 228 -7.94 15.84 4.42
CA LEU A 228 -8.48 17.17 4.15
C LEU A 228 -9.35 17.69 5.29
N SER A 229 -9.15 17.19 6.51
CA SER A 229 -9.92 17.56 7.71
C SER A 229 -9.99 19.07 7.94
N GLY A 230 -8.93 19.83 7.64
CA GLY A 230 -8.95 21.29 7.73
C GLY A 230 -10.00 21.99 6.85
N LEU A 231 -10.53 21.31 5.82
CA LEU A 231 -11.63 21.78 4.98
C LEU A 231 -13.02 21.37 5.50
N ASP A 232 -13.10 20.44 6.47
CA ASP A 232 -14.33 19.97 7.13
C ASP A 232 -14.44 20.58 8.53
N GLN A 233 -13.58 20.14 9.44
CA GLN A 233 -13.47 20.63 10.82
C GLN A 233 -12.09 20.30 11.41
N PRO A 234 -11.59 21.14 12.36
CA PRO A 234 -10.33 20.88 13.07
C PRO A 234 -10.25 19.47 13.65
N ALA A 235 -9.03 18.94 13.74
CA ALA A 235 -8.77 17.58 14.20
C ALA A 235 -9.40 17.28 15.57
N GLU A 236 -9.42 18.27 16.46
CA GLU A 236 -9.98 18.21 17.82
C GLU A 236 -11.49 17.98 17.85
N LYS A 237 -12.19 18.30 16.75
CA LYS A 237 -13.65 18.15 16.57
C LYS A 237 -14.03 16.92 15.74
N GLN A 238 -13.04 16.22 15.16
CA GLN A 238 -13.31 14.98 14.45
C GLN A 238 -13.88 13.92 15.40
N THR A 239 -14.86 13.16 14.91
CA THR A 239 -15.65 12.23 15.75
C THR A 239 -15.15 10.80 15.70
N TRP A 240 -14.43 10.42 14.64
CA TRP A 240 -13.84 9.10 14.49
C TRP A 240 -12.68 8.89 15.47
N ASP A 241 -12.46 7.63 15.85
CA ASP A 241 -11.44 7.19 16.80
C ASP A 241 -10.29 6.48 16.09
N ILE A 242 -10.62 5.63 15.12
CA ILE A 242 -9.67 4.90 14.29
C ILE A 242 -10.03 5.09 12.83
N ALA A 243 -9.03 5.40 11.99
CA ALA A 243 -9.19 5.47 10.54
C ALA A 243 -8.21 4.50 9.86
N LEU A 244 -8.71 3.57 9.04
CA LEU A 244 -7.84 2.69 8.26
C LEU A 244 -7.33 3.39 7.02
N THR A 245 -6.02 3.36 6.82
CA THR A 245 -5.37 4.00 5.69
C THR A 245 -4.26 3.13 5.11
N ALA A 246 -3.78 3.52 3.94
CA ALA A 246 -2.59 2.98 3.34
C ALA A 246 -1.65 4.10 2.92
N TYR A 247 -0.36 3.88 3.10
CA TYR A 247 0.68 4.71 2.51
C TYR A 247 1.41 3.90 1.45
N LEU A 248 1.62 4.48 0.27
CA LEU A 248 2.49 3.93 -0.77
C LEU A 248 3.68 4.88 -0.93
N ASP A 249 4.90 4.33 -0.87
CA ASP A 249 6.10 5.06 -1.29
C ASP A 249 6.45 4.73 -2.76
N PRO A 250 6.05 5.57 -3.73
CA PRO A 250 6.27 5.30 -5.14
C PRO A 250 7.72 5.47 -5.59
N LEU A 251 8.57 6.07 -4.76
CA LEU A 251 9.94 6.45 -5.13
C LEU A 251 11.00 5.74 -4.26
N ASN A 252 10.55 4.86 -3.36
CA ASN A 252 11.40 4.25 -2.33
C ASN A 252 12.23 5.31 -1.62
N PHE A 253 11.58 6.43 -1.31
CA PHE A 253 12.20 7.38 -0.43
C PHE A 253 12.51 6.70 0.91
N PRO A 254 13.50 7.22 1.64
CA PRO A 254 13.64 6.82 3.03
C PRO A 254 12.29 6.99 3.74
N ALA A 255 11.99 6.16 4.76
CA ALA A 255 10.73 6.19 5.51
C ALA A 255 10.35 7.57 6.11
N TYR A 256 11.26 8.54 6.00
CA TYR A 256 11.04 9.98 6.11
C TYR A 256 9.64 10.45 5.70
N LEU A 257 9.21 10.25 4.45
CA LEU A 257 7.94 10.85 3.97
C LEU A 257 6.71 10.25 4.64
N LEU A 258 6.77 8.95 4.96
CA LEU A 258 5.75 8.28 5.76
C LEU A 258 5.66 8.95 7.14
N TYR A 259 6.78 9.08 7.85
CA TYR A 259 6.78 9.69 9.18
C TYR A 259 6.39 11.17 9.14
N GLN A 260 6.89 11.93 8.16
CA GLN A 260 6.49 13.31 7.92
C GLN A 260 4.98 13.42 7.75
N GLY A 261 4.40 12.61 6.87
CA GLY A 261 2.99 12.68 6.52
C GLY A 261 2.05 12.32 7.67
N TYR A 262 2.46 11.40 8.55
CA TYR A 262 1.55 10.71 9.47
C TYR A 262 1.88 10.85 10.97
N ALA A 263 3.04 11.39 11.34
CA ALA A 263 3.47 11.49 12.73
C ALA A 263 4.30 12.74 13.07
N LEU A 264 4.63 13.57 12.08
CA LEU A 264 5.55 14.71 12.22
C LEU A 264 5.06 15.93 11.41
N ASP A 265 3.94 16.50 11.86
CA ASP A 265 3.34 17.76 11.35
C ASP A 265 2.81 17.69 9.91
N GLY A 266 2.68 16.48 9.37
CA GLY A 266 2.10 16.25 8.05
C GLY A 266 0.58 16.43 8.03
N PRO A 267 -0.02 16.51 6.82
CA PRO A 267 -1.46 16.70 6.66
C PRO A 267 -2.30 15.50 7.15
N ASN A 268 -1.66 14.37 7.44
CA ASN A 268 -2.28 13.17 8.01
C ASN A 268 -1.72 12.84 9.40
N ASP A 269 -1.13 13.81 10.10
CA ASP A 269 -0.66 13.61 11.46
C ASP A 269 -1.84 13.66 12.46
N TRP A 270 -2.09 12.53 13.11
CA TRP A 270 -3.10 12.39 14.17
C TRP A 270 -2.48 11.96 15.49
N VAL A 271 -1.16 11.91 15.55
CA VAL A 271 -0.39 11.47 16.71
C VAL A 271 -0.16 12.66 17.62
N VAL A 272 -0.32 12.47 18.94
CA VAL A 272 0.27 13.41 19.90
C VAL A 272 1.72 12.97 20.08
N GLU A 273 2.59 13.67 19.38
CA GLU A 273 4.00 13.32 19.29
C GLU A 273 4.73 13.47 20.65
N GLN A 274 5.75 12.63 20.87
CA GLN A 274 6.69 12.79 21.98
C GLN A 274 8.07 13.21 21.44
N PRO A 275 8.85 14.02 22.17
CA PRO A 275 10.11 14.61 21.66
C PRO A 275 11.13 13.60 21.09
N ALA A 276 11.09 12.34 21.53
CA ALA A 276 12.02 11.31 21.08
C ALA A 276 11.86 10.95 19.59
N LEU A 277 10.63 10.89 19.06
CA LEU A 277 10.43 10.58 17.63
C LEU A 277 11.00 11.71 16.76
N ARG A 278 10.69 12.96 17.10
CA ARG A 278 11.24 14.17 16.45
C ARG A 278 12.75 14.17 16.46
N GLN A 279 13.36 13.92 17.61
CA GLN A 279 14.80 13.92 17.74
C GLN A 279 15.46 12.87 16.84
N LEU A 280 14.88 11.66 16.75
CA LEU A 280 15.38 10.62 15.83
C LEU A 280 15.22 11.05 14.37
N TYR A 281 14.08 11.64 14.02
CA TYR A 281 13.82 12.13 12.67
C TYR A 281 14.76 13.28 12.26
N GLU A 282 15.05 14.22 13.16
CA GLU A 282 16.03 15.28 12.94
C GLU A 282 17.45 14.72 12.73
N GLN A 283 17.82 13.65 13.45
CA GLN A 283 19.07 12.95 13.21
C GLN A 283 19.12 12.29 11.83
N VAL A 284 18.02 11.70 11.35
CA VAL A 284 17.90 11.17 9.99
C VAL A 284 18.16 12.28 8.96
N LEU A 285 17.56 13.46 9.16
CA LEU A 285 17.72 14.61 8.28
C LEU A 285 19.16 15.14 8.25
N GLY A 286 19.86 15.09 9.37
CA GLY A 286 21.26 15.50 9.48
C GLY A 286 22.30 14.44 9.04
N THR A 287 21.88 13.22 8.73
CA THR A 287 22.79 12.09 8.46
C THR A 287 22.85 11.73 6.97
N VAL A 288 24.02 11.91 6.35
CA VAL A 288 24.26 11.57 4.92
C VAL A 288 24.70 10.12 4.74
N ASP A 289 25.39 9.54 5.72
CA ASP A 289 25.84 8.14 5.69
C ASP A 289 24.63 7.19 5.74
N ARG A 290 24.47 6.37 4.69
CA ARG A 290 23.28 5.52 4.54
C ARG A 290 23.17 4.43 5.59
N ASP A 291 24.28 3.87 6.06
CA ASP A 291 24.22 2.79 7.04
C ASP A 291 23.91 3.36 8.43
N LYS A 292 24.45 4.54 8.78
CA LYS A 292 24.05 5.28 9.98
C LYS A 292 22.58 5.70 9.92
N GLN A 293 22.13 6.23 8.78
CA GLN A 293 20.72 6.62 8.60
C GLN A 293 19.78 5.42 8.75
N ARG A 294 20.16 4.24 8.24
CA ARG A 294 19.40 2.99 8.43
C ARG A 294 19.23 2.64 9.90
N VAL A 295 20.28 2.74 10.71
CA VAL A 295 20.21 2.45 12.15
C VAL A 295 19.23 3.40 12.86
N ILE A 296 19.22 4.68 12.50
CA ILE A 296 18.29 5.65 13.10
C ILE A 296 16.84 5.32 12.70
N TYR A 297 16.58 4.92 11.45
CA TYR A 297 15.25 4.44 11.07
C TYR A 297 14.78 3.22 11.86
N GLN A 298 15.68 2.28 12.14
CA GLN A 298 15.37 1.12 12.97
C GLN A 298 15.00 1.54 14.40
N GLN A 299 15.67 2.56 14.95
CA GLN A 299 15.30 3.16 16.24
C GLN A 299 13.92 3.84 16.17
N MET A 300 13.62 4.56 15.08
CA MET A 300 12.29 5.14 14.86
C MET A 300 11.18 4.09 14.79
N GLU A 301 11.38 2.99 14.05
CA GLU A 301 10.43 1.87 13.96
C GLU A 301 10.18 1.25 15.35
N ARG A 302 11.24 0.99 16.12
CA ARG A 302 11.15 0.45 17.49
C ARG A 302 10.37 1.39 18.40
N HIS A 303 10.72 2.67 18.42
CA HIS A 303 10.03 3.66 19.25
C HIS A 303 8.56 3.80 18.83
N THR A 304 8.29 3.85 17.54
CA THR A 304 6.92 3.90 16.98
C THR A 304 6.09 2.70 17.41
N ARG A 305 6.68 1.50 17.33
CA ARG A 305 6.06 0.26 17.78
C ARG A 305 5.78 0.31 19.28
N ASP A 306 6.77 0.64 20.10
CA ASP A 306 6.66 0.60 21.56
C ASP A 306 5.66 1.64 22.09
N GLN A 307 5.62 2.82 21.48
CA GLN A 307 4.61 3.85 21.74
C GLN A 307 3.27 3.58 21.05
N ALA A 308 3.16 2.51 20.25
CA ALA A 308 1.96 2.11 19.52
C ALA A 308 1.28 3.31 18.82
N TYR A 309 2.05 4.11 18.07
CA TYR A 309 1.49 5.31 17.41
C TYR A 309 0.40 4.98 16.39
N PHE A 310 0.40 3.75 15.87
CA PHE A 310 -0.56 3.26 14.89
C PHE A 310 -1.08 1.87 15.27
N LEU A 311 -2.22 1.50 14.72
CA LEU A 311 -2.65 0.11 14.66
C LEU A 311 -1.90 -0.56 13.51
N PHE A 312 -0.86 -1.34 13.82
CA PHE A 312 -0.02 -1.96 12.79
C PHE A 312 -0.74 -3.16 12.18
N LEU A 313 -0.86 -3.20 10.85
CA LEU A 313 -1.60 -4.27 10.16
C LEU A 313 -0.67 -5.09 9.25
N TYR A 314 -0.46 -4.66 8.00
CA TYR A 314 0.26 -5.46 7.01
C TYR A 314 0.86 -4.63 5.86
N ASN A 315 1.84 -5.22 5.20
CA ASN A 315 2.35 -4.80 3.89
C ASN A 315 1.59 -5.58 2.79
N PRO A 316 0.83 -4.92 1.90
CA PRO A 316 0.12 -5.59 0.82
C PRO A 316 1.05 -6.29 -0.15
N VAL A 317 0.59 -7.42 -0.70
CA VAL A 317 1.22 -8.05 -1.86
C VAL A 317 0.58 -7.45 -3.10
N GLN A 318 1.36 -6.90 -4.03
CA GLN A 318 0.83 -6.43 -5.30
C GLN A 318 0.47 -7.63 -6.17
N LEU A 319 -0.69 -7.54 -6.83
CA LEU A 319 -1.29 -8.63 -7.57
C LEU A 319 -1.47 -8.21 -9.01
N TYR A 320 -1.06 -9.11 -9.91
CA TYR A 320 -1.16 -8.92 -11.35
C TYR A 320 -1.84 -10.13 -11.96
N ALA A 321 -2.70 -9.91 -12.95
CA ALA A 321 -3.08 -10.97 -13.88
C ALA A 321 -2.15 -10.88 -15.08
N VAL A 322 -1.46 -11.96 -15.39
CA VAL A 322 -0.44 -11.99 -16.46
C VAL A 322 -0.76 -13.13 -17.39
N ASN A 323 -0.82 -12.86 -18.70
CA ASN A 323 -0.92 -13.90 -19.71
C ASN A 323 0.27 -14.87 -19.58
N LYS A 324 0.04 -16.18 -19.66
CA LYS A 324 1.05 -17.21 -19.41
C LYS A 324 2.23 -17.19 -20.38
N ASP A 325 2.07 -16.60 -21.55
CA ASP A 325 3.16 -16.42 -22.52
C ASP A 325 3.95 -15.12 -22.31
N VAL A 326 3.66 -14.38 -21.24
CA VAL A 326 4.39 -13.18 -20.79
C VAL A 326 5.21 -13.52 -19.55
N GLN A 327 6.52 -13.31 -19.63
CA GLN A 327 7.43 -13.38 -18.49
C GLN A 327 7.51 -11.99 -17.84
N PHE A 328 6.51 -11.67 -17.02
CA PHE A 328 6.41 -10.39 -16.33
C PHE A 328 7.27 -10.37 -15.06
N VAL A 329 8.09 -9.33 -14.91
CA VAL A 329 8.90 -9.09 -13.72
C VAL A 329 8.34 -7.85 -13.00
N PRO A 330 7.59 -8.01 -11.90
CA PRO A 330 7.08 -6.87 -11.15
C PRO A 330 8.22 -6.14 -10.44
N TYR A 331 8.12 -4.81 -10.36
CA TYR A 331 9.09 -3.99 -9.66
C TYR A 331 8.49 -3.39 -8.38
N VAL A 332 9.35 -3.05 -7.42
CA VAL A 332 8.98 -2.71 -6.04
C VAL A 332 8.21 -1.40 -5.91
N SER A 333 8.52 -0.42 -6.78
CA SER A 333 8.00 0.95 -6.69
C SER A 333 7.18 1.40 -7.91
N ASN A 334 7.36 0.78 -9.09
CA ASN A 334 6.71 1.18 -10.33
C ASN A 334 6.52 0.00 -11.32
N LEU A 335 5.82 0.25 -12.42
CA LEU A 335 5.76 -0.69 -13.54
C LEU A 335 7.03 -0.54 -14.38
N ASN A 336 7.95 -1.49 -14.24
CA ASN A 336 9.15 -1.57 -15.06
C ASN A 336 9.09 -2.78 -15.99
N PHE A 337 9.03 -2.53 -17.29
CA PHE A 337 8.95 -3.57 -18.31
C PHE A 337 10.30 -3.98 -18.90
N LEU A 338 11.41 -3.34 -18.47
CA LEU A 338 12.72 -3.58 -19.04
C LEU A 338 13.17 -5.04 -18.97
N GLU A 339 12.86 -5.69 -17.85
CA GLU A 339 13.20 -7.08 -17.58
C GLU A 339 12.10 -8.05 -18.03
N SER A 340 10.92 -7.51 -18.35
CA SER A 340 9.79 -8.31 -18.82
C SER A 340 9.99 -8.73 -20.28
N SER A 341 9.59 -9.95 -20.60
CA SER A 341 9.71 -10.51 -21.95
C SER A 341 8.50 -11.37 -22.30
N VAL A 342 8.48 -11.89 -23.52
CA VAL A 342 7.45 -12.82 -23.98
C VAL A 342 8.11 -14.11 -24.46
N THR A 343 7.40 -15.23 -24.34
CA THR A 343 7.88 -16.52 -24.83
C THR A 343 7.74 -16.60 -26.37
N ASP A 344 8.38 -17.59 -26.99
CA ASP A 344 8.23 -17.86 -28.43
C ASP A 344 6.80 -18.27 -28.83
N ARG A 345 6.00 -18.67 -27.85
CA ARG A 345 4.58 -18.95 -28.03
C ARG A 345 3.74 -17.69 -27.95
N HIS A 346 4.24 -16.52 -27.62
CA HIS A 346 3.38 -15.34 -27.57
C HIS A 346 2.88 -14.96 -28.96
N TRP A 347 1.60 -14.56 -29.09
CA TRP A 347 0.98 -14.18 -30.37
C TRP A 347 1.79 -13.20 -31.23
N SER A 348 2.54 -12.28 -30.60
CA SER A 348 3.36 -11.29 -31.30
C SER A 348 4.67 -11.84 -31.88
N VAL A 349 5.05 -13.07 -31.52
CA VAL A 349 6.29 -13.75 -31.93
C VAL A 349 6.01 -14.97 -32.81
N ARG A 350 4.86 -15.63 -32.65
CA ARG A 350 4.44 -16.80 -33.46
C ARG A 350 4.56 -16.49 -34.96
N LYS A 351 5.34 -17.29 -35.70
CA LYS A 351 5.44 -17.18 -37.17
C LYS A 351 4.04 -17.34 -37.80
N GLY A 352 3.63 -16.37 -38.61
CA GLY A 352 2.31 -16.37 -39.28
C GLY A 352 1.20 -15.63 -38.52
N ALA A 353 1.47 -15.07 -37.34
CA ALA A 353 0.54 -14.15 -36.70
C ALA A 353 0.46 -12.86 -37.53
N VAL A 354 -0.63 -12.73 -38.28
CA VAL A 354 -1.00 -11.53 -39.03
C VAL A 354 -0.98 -10.33 -38.07
N LYS A 355 -0.29 -9.25 -38.46
CA LYS A 355 -0.40 -7.94 -37.81
C LYS A 355 -1.89 -7.56 -37.78
N LYS A 356 -2.58 -7.78 -36.66
CA LYS A 356 -3.94 -7.30 -36.43
C LYS A 356 -3.91 -6.09 -35.51
#